data_AF-A0A0L0ESY0-F1
#
_entry.id   AF-A0A0L0ESY0-F1
#
_cell.length_a   1.000
_cell.length_b   1.000
_cell.length_c   1.000
_cell.angle_alpha   90.00
_cell.angle_beta   90.00
_cell.angle_gamma   90.00
#
_symmetry.space_group_name_H-M   'P 1'
#
loop_
_entity.id
_entity.type
_entity.pdbx_description
1 polymer ?
#
loop_
_entity_poly.entity_id
_entity_poly.type
_entity_poly.pdbx_seq_one_letter_code
_entity_poly.pdbx_strand_id
1 'polypeptide(L)'
;MSVESIIEEAHESGVNCIIINDHDVCSVSEEELTLFSDNGIVILKAIEFTTKEGVHVIGIDNSIRSLEKSAYFYPLIELLDNLRALGAKIVFPHPYHATGVYGNRNVDSDKFCQAIDYAHGFEVDNYRYGPTPKFLVEKIVKQNSSAIKFIGSDAHKKSEVGALINVFETIEPSDCVTNYSAIFSNQPKHLVLKKRSSFYFKFKKFQKSKFYQSLIGLIDYKQRQKIKKLFKFGQ
;
A
#
# COMPACT_ATOMS: atom_id res chain seq x y z
N MET A 1 1.69 -12.75 7.63
CA MET A 1 2.94 -12.53 8.40
C MET A 1 2.54 -12.58 9.87
N SER A 2 3.35 -13.09 10.80
CA SER A 2 2.93 -13.04 12.21
C SER A 2 3.06 -11.62 12.75
N VAL A 3 2.24 -11.25 13.73
CA VAL A 3 2.28 -9.93 14.36
C VAL A 3 3.63 -9.67 15.03
N GLU A 4 4.19 -10.68 15.71
CA GLU A 4 5.50 -10.59 16.37
C GLU A 4 6.61 -10.30 15.37
N SER A 5 6.54 -10.90 14.17
CA SER A 5 7.50 -10.63 13.10
C SER A 5 7.43 -9.18 12.60
N ILE A 6 6.23 -8.59 12.58
CA ILE A 6 6.02 -7.19 12.20
C ILE A 6 6.59 -6.26 13.28
N ILE A 7 6.30 -6.55 14.55
CA ILE A 7 6.80 -5.78 15.71
C ILE A 7 8.32 -5.76 15.74
N GLU A 8 8.95 -6.93 15.58
CA GLU A 8 10.41 -7.07 15.58
C GLU A 8 11.06 -6.19 14.49
N GLU A 9 10.58 -6.29 13.25
CA GLU A 9 11.14 -5.48 12.15
C GLU A 9 10.80 -3.99 12.27
N ALA A 10 9.65 -3.65 12.86
CA ALA A 10 9.28 -2.26 13.13
C ALA A 10 10.26 -1.62 14.12
N HIS A 11 10.64 -2.32 15.20
CA HIS A 11 11.66 -1.86 16.12
C HIS A 11 13.03 -1.68 15.46
N GLU A 12 13.47 -2.68 14.67
CA GLU A 12 14.75 -2.59 13.93
C GLU A 12 14.78 -1.39 12.97
N SER A 13 13.63 -1.05 12.39
CA SER A 13 13.48 0.06 11.44
C SER A 13 13.14 1.40 12.08
N GLY A 14 12.95 1.45 13.41
CA GLY A 14 12.53 2.66 14.13
C GLY A 14 11.11 3.14 13.79
N VAL A 15 10.22 2.22 13.40
CA VAL A 15 8.82 2.49 13.07
C VAL A 15 7.96 2.35 14.33
N ASN A 16 7.20 3.39 14.66
CA ASN A 16 6.29 3.44 15.81
C ASN A 16 4.81 3.60 15.41
N CYS A 17 4.50 3.65 14.11
CA CYS A 17 3.14 3.71 13.60
C CYS A 17 3.03 2.93 12.29
N ILE A 18 2.02 2.08 12.18
CA ILE A 18 1.81 1.20 11.02
C ILE A 18 0.35 1.28 10.58
N ILE A 19 0.14 1.45 9.27
CA ILE A 19 -1.16 1.17 8.63
C ILE A 19 -1.14 -0.32 8.26
N ILE A 20 -2.02 -1.12 8.87
CA ILE A 20 -2.21 -2.52 8.49
C ILE A 20 -3.44 -2.60 7.60
N ASN A 21 -3.24 -3.00 6.34
CA ASN A 21 -4.25 -2.94 5.28
C ASN A 21 -4.28 -4.24 4.47
N ASP A 22 -4.82 -5.31 5.04
CA ASP A 22 -5.04 -6.54 4.27
C ASP A 22 -6.09 -6.33 3.15
N HIS A 23 -6.03 -7.19 2.14
CA HIS A 23 -6.96 -7.13 1.02
C HIS A 23 -8.38 -7.45 1.45
N ASP A 24 -9.28 -6.47 1.27
CA ASP A 24 -10.72 -6.63 1.42
C ASP A 24 -11.21 -7.09 2.81
N VAL A 25 -10.33 -7.09 3.83
CA VAL A 25 -10.62 -7.53 5.21
C VAL A 25 -9.83 -6.69 6.22
N CYS A 26 -10.42 -6.41 7.38
CA CYS A 26 -9.70 -5.84 8.52
C CYS A 26 -9.35 -6.97 9.51
N SER A 27 -8.24 -7.66 9.27
CA SER A 27 -7.84 -8.89 9.97
C SER A 27 -7.39 -8.71 11.42
N VAL A 28 -6.88 -7.52 11.77
CA VAL A 28 -6.25 -7.29 13.07
C VAL A 28 -7.25 -7.47 14.23
N SER A 29 -6.93 -8.35 15.18
CA SER A 29 -7.74 -8.60 16.38
C SER A 29 -7.45 -7.57 17.48
N GLU A 30 -8.33 -7.47 18.49
CA GLU A 30 -8.10 -6.56 19.62
C GLU A 30 -6.91 -7.00 20.49
N GLU A 31 -6.65 -8.31 20.59
CA GLU A 31 -5.46 -8.86 21.24
C GLU A 31 -4.19 -8.47 20.48
N GLU A 32 -4.20 -8.53 19.14
CA GLU A 32 -3.07 -8.11 18.31
C GLU A 32 -2.81 -6.60 18.43
N LEU A 33 -3.86 -5.77 18.46
CA LEU A 33 -3.72 -4.33 18.70
C LEU A 33 -3.11 -4.03 20.07
N THR A 34 -3.54 -4.76 21.09
CA THR A 34 -2.97 -4.66 22.44
C THR A 34 -1.48 -5.01 22.40
N LEU A 35 -1.12 -6.09 21.70
CA LEU A 35 0.28 -6.50 21.55
C LEU A 35 1.13 -5.43 20.83
N PHE A 36 0.62 -4.78 19.78
CA PHE A 36 1.32 -3.65 19.15
C PHE A 36 1.48 -2.47 20.12
N SER A 37 0.42 -2.11 20.84
CA SER A 37 0.42 -1.01 21.81
C SER A 37 1.41 -1.24 22.96
N ASP A 38 1.47 -2.46 23.50
CA ASP A 38 2.41 -2.86 24.55
C ASP A 38 3.88 -2.76 24.09
N ASN A 39 4.11 -2.81 22.78
CA ASN A 39 5.40 -2.60 22.15
C ASN A 39 5.59 -1.15 21.62
N GLY A 40 4.74 -0.21 22.01
CA GLY A 40 4.86 1.20 21.62
C GLY A 40 4.64 1.48 20.14
N ILE A 41 3.89 0.62 19.45
CA ILE A 41 3.56 0.76 18.03
C ILE A 41 2.06 1.08 17.89
N VAL A 42 1.76 2.22 17.26
CA VAL A 42 0.39 2.61 16.93
C VAL A 42 -0.07 1.91 15.66
N ILE A 43 -1.25 1.28 15.70
CA ILE A 43 -1.88 0.71 14.51
C ILE A 43 -3.02 1.59 14.04
N LEU A 44 -2.96 1.98 12.77
CA LEU A 44 -4.09 2.56 12.05
C LEU A 44 -4.82 1.44 11.32
N LYS A 45 -6.04 1.13 11.76
CA LYS A 45 -6.91 0.12 11.14
C LYS A 45 -7.25 0.54 9.72
N ALA A 46 -7.02 -0.36 8.77
CA ALA A 46 -7.31 -0.10 7.37
C ALA A 46 -7.70 -1.37 6.61
N ILE A 47 -8.26 -1.16 5.41
CA ILE A 47 -8.51 -2.21 4.41
C ILE A 47 -7.98 -1.71 3.07
N GLU A 48 -7.24 -2.56 2.34
CA GLU A 48 -6.94 -2.34 0.93
C GLU A 48 -8.04 -2.99 0.08
N PHE A 49 -9.07 -2.22 -0.24
CA PHE A 49 -10.21 -2.68 -1.02
C PHE A 49 -9.83 -2.91 -2.48
N THR A 50 -10.35 -3.98 -3.07
CA THR A 50 -10.32 -4.25 -4.49
C THR A 50 -11.67 -3.88 -5.10
N THR A 51 -11.74 -2.80 -5.87
CA THR A 51 -13.00 -2.36 -6.51
C THR A 51 -13.40 -3.28 -7.67
N LYS A 52 -14.63 -3.13 -8.18
CA LYS A 52 -15.12 -3.83 -9.39
C LYS A 52 -14.23 -3.59 -10.62
N GLU A 53 -13.64 -2.41 -10.75
CA GLU A 53 -12.67 -2.08 -11.78
C GLU A 53 -11.32 -2.80 -11.59
N GLY A 54 -11.08 -3.38 -10.41
CA GLY A 54 -9.80 -3.94 -9.99
C GLY A 54 -8.82 -2.89 -9.47
N VAL A 55 -9.33 -1.75 -9.00
CA VAL A 55 -8.50 -0.68 -8.40
C VAL A 55 -8.33 -0.99 -6.92
N HIS A 56 -7.13 -0.77 -6.41
CA HIS A 56 -6.85 -0.84 -4.98
C HIS A 56 -7.05 0.54 -4.36
N VAL A 57 -7.78 0.59 -3.24
CA VAL A 57 -8.03 1.79 -2.45
C VAL A 57 -7.82 1.44 -0.98
N ILE A 58 -6.98 2.19 -0.28
CA ILE A 58 -6.81 2.02 1.16
C ILE A 58 -7.77 2.97 1.88
N GLY A 59 -8.72 2.39 2.60
CA GLY A 59 -9.58 3.12 3.54
C GLY A 59 -9.06 2.93 4.96
N ILE A 60 -8.90 4.03 5.71
CA ILE A 60 -8.31 4.03 7.05
C ILE A 60 -9.29 4.67 8.02
N ASP A 61 -9.79 3.88 8.96
CA ASP A 61 -10.69 4.33 10.03
C ASP A 61 -10.82 3.25 11.12
N ASN A 62 -11.13 3.63 12.36
CA ASN A 62 -11.34 2.67 13.45
C ASN A 62 -12.55 1.75 13.24
N SER A 63 -13.57 2.22 12.51
CA SER A 63 -14.80 1.51 12.18
C SER A 63 -14.78 0.91 10.76
N ILE A 64 -13.61 0.87 10.11
CA ILE A 64 -13.46 0.43 8.70
C ILE A 64 -14.01 -0.98 8.43
N ARG A 65 -13.98 -1.87 9.43
CA ARG A 65 -14.53 -3.23 9.35
C ARG A 65 -16.03 -3.26 8.99
N SER A 66 -16.77 -2.18 9.25
CA SER A 66 -18.18 -2.06 8.85
C SER A 66 -18.40 -2.05 7.34
N LEU A 67 -17.37 -1.71 6.55
CA LEU A 67 -17.38 -1.71 5.09
C LEU A 67 -16.79 -2.98 4.47
N GLU A 68 -16.42 -3.97 5.28
CA GLU A 68 -15.82 -5.21 4.81
C GLU A 68 -16.77 -5.99 3.87
N LYS A 69 -16.24 -6.35 2.69
CA LYS A 69 -16.92 -7.13 1.65
C LYS A 69 -15.89 -7.95 0.89
N SER A 70 -16.35 -8.99 0.20
CA SER A 70 -15.49 -9.71 -0.75
C SER A 70 -14.92 -8.77 -1.83
N ALA A 71 -13.74 -9.09 -2.34
CA ALA A 71 -13.13 -8.42 -3.47
C ALA A 71 -14.12 -8.19 -4.64
N TYR A 72 -13.97 -7.08 -5.35
CA TYR A 72 -14.80 -6.68 -6.50
C TYR A 72 -16.28 -6.44 -6.17
N PHE A 73 -16.64 -6.22 -4.90
CA PHE A 73 -18.01 -5.89 -4.52
C PHE A 73 -18.39 -4.45 -4.90
N TYR A 74 -17.58 -3.47 -4.48
CA TYR A 74 -17.88 -2.05 -4.67
C TYR A 74 -17.35 -1.53 -6.02
N PRO A 75 -18.16 -0.81 -6.82
CA PRO A 75 -17.63 0.13 -7.81
C PRO A 75 -16.72 1.18 -7.15
N LEU A 76 -15.70 1.67 -7.86
CA LEU A 76 -14.73 2.62 -7.32
C LEU A 76 -15.39 3.86 -6.66
N ILE A 77 -16.26 4.56 -7.37
CA ILE A 77 -16.85 5.81 -6.86
C ILE A 77 -17.79 5.54 -5.67
N GLU A 78 -18.57 4.46 -5.73
CA GLU A 78 -19.44 4.05 -4.62
C GLU A 78 -18.62 3.74 -3.35
N LEU A 79 -17.49 3.04 -3.49
CA LEU A 79 -16.58 2.80 -2.36
C LEU A 79 -16.07 4.12 -1.78
N LEU A 80 -15.64 5.05 -2.62
CA LEU A 80 -15.11 6.35 -2.17
C LEU A 80 -16.18 7.18 -1.45
N ASP A 81 -17.42 7.15 -1.93
CA ASP A 81 -18.55 7.77 -1.25
C ASP A 81 -18.83 7.14 0.12
N ASN A 82 -18.82 5.80 0.20
CA ASN A 82 -19.00 5.08 1.47
C ASN A 82 -17.87 5.40 2.46
N LEU A 83 -16.62 5.43 2.01
CA LEU A 83 -15.46 5.80 2.83
C LEU A 83 -15.56 7.24 3.33
N ARG A 84 -15.95 8.18 2.45
CA ARG A 84 -16.17 9.58 2.83
C ARG A 84 -17.31 9.73 3.84
N ALA A 85 -18.42 9.00 3.66
CA ALA A 85 -19.54 9.01 4.59
C ALA A 85 -19.16 8.45 5.97
N LEU A 86 -18.23 7.49 6.02
CA LEU A 86 -17.65 6.98 7.25
C LEU A 86 -16.68 7.98 7.92
N GLY A 87 -16.23 9.01 7.20
CA GLY A 87 -15.15 9.90 7.65
C GLY A 87 -13.75 9.29 7.50
N ALA A 88 -13.62 8.17 6.79
CA ALA A 88 -12.37 7.47 6.60
C ALA A 88 -11.37 8.28 5.76
N LYS A 89 -10.08 8.09 6.04
CA LYS A 89 -9.01 8.61 5.18
C LYS A 89 -8.82 7.66 4.00
N ILE A 90 -8.59 8.25 2.83
CA ILE A 90 -8.53 7.55 1.56
C ILE A 90 -7.12 7.73 0.99
N VAL A 91 -6.41 6.61 0.81
CA VAL A 91 -5.08 6.59 0.22
C VAL A 91 -5.09 5.73 -1.04
N PHE A 92 -4.50 6.24 -2.13
CA PHE A 92 -4.28 5.45 -3.34
C PHE A 92 -2.88 4.82 -3.32
N PRO A 93 -2.76 3.50 -3.10
CA PRO A 93 -1.49 2.81 -3.17
C PRO A 93 -1.05 2.65 -4.63
N HIS A 94 0.27 2.60 -4.85
CA HIS A 94 0.92 2.27 -6.13
C HIS A 94 0.15 2.75 -7.39
N PRO A 95 -0.20 4.05 -7.53
CA PRO A 95 -1.24 4.52 -8.45
C PRO A 95 -0.97 4.22 -9.94
N TYR A 96 0.30 4.02 -10.32
CA TYR A 96 0.70 3.67 -11.69
C TYR A 96 0.69 2.16 -11.99
N HIS A 97 0.53 1.31 -10.99
CA HIS A 97 0.45 -0.14 -11.17
C HIS A 97 -0.86 -0.52 -11.88
N ALA A 98 -0.94 -1.72 -12.45
CA ALA A 98 -2.13 -2.20 -13.15
C ALA A 98 -3.39 -2.29 -12.27
N THR A 99 -3.21 -2.34 -10.95
CA THR A 99 -4.29 -2.25 -9.95
C THR A 99 -4.36 -0.88 -9.28
N GLY A 100 -3.49 0.06 -9.64
CA GLY A 100 -3.54 1.43 -9.16
C GLY A 100 -4.57 2.27 -9.94
N VAL A 101 -5.02 3.36 -9.33
CA VAL A 101 -6.12 4.20 -9.86
C VAL A 101 -5.84 4.80 -11.25
N TYR A 102 -4.58 5.01 -11.62
CA TYR A 102 -4.21 5.48 -12.97
C TYR A 102 -3.78 4.35 -13.91
N GLY A 103 -3.03 3.37 -13.40
CA GLY A 103 -2.50 2.29 -14.24
C GLY A 103 -3.54 1.23 -14.61
N ASN A 104 -4.71 1.24 -13.96
CA ASN A 104 -5.81 0.33 -14.26
C ASN A 104 -6.57 0.75 -15.53
N ARG A 105 -6.63 -0.15 -16.52
CA ARG A 105 -7.28 0.06 -17.82
C ARG A 105 -8.80 0.24 -17.78
N ASN A 106 -9.44 -0.11 -16.66
CA ASN A 106 -10.89 0.00 -16.47
C ASN A 106 -11.29 1.34 -15.83
N VAL A 107 -10.33 2.24 -15.63
CA VAL A 107 -10.53 3.60 -15.12
C VAL A 107 -10.24 4.57 -16.26
N ASP A 108 -11.25 5.29 -16.70
CA ASP A 108 -11.09 6.40 -17.65
C ASP A 108 -10.56 7.67 -16.96
N SER A 109 -10.28 8.71 -17.75
CA SER A 109 -9.70 9.94 -17.20
C SER A 109 -10.66 10.69 -16.26
N ASP A 110 -11.96 10.63 -16.50
CA ASP A 110 -12.94 11.38 -15.70
C ASP A 110 -13.10 10.72 -14.34
N LYS A 111 -13.25 9.40 -14.32
CA LYS A 111 -13.28 8.59 -13.10
C LYS A 111 -11.98 8.70 -12.31
N PHE A 112 -10.82 8.76 -12.99
CA PHE A 112 -9.54 9.04 -12.35
C PHE A 112 -9.54 10.39 -11.64
N CYS A 113 -9.92 11.48 -12.34
CA CYS A 113 -9.95 12.81 -11.74
C CYS A 113 -10.90 12.86 -10.54
N GLN A 114 -12.12 12.30 -10.69
CA GLN A 114 -13.08 12.19 -9.61
C GLN A 114 -12.50 11.41 -8.43
N ALA A 115 -11.84 10.28 -8.65
CA ALA A 115 -11.24 9.51 -7.57
C ALA A 115 -10.15 10.30 -6.83
N ILE A 116 -9.31 11.05 -7.55
CA ILE A 116 -8.27 11.88 -6.95
C ILE A 116 -8.85 13.02 -6.10
N ASP A 117 -10.04 13.54 -6.41
CA ASP A 117 -10.71 14.55 -5.57
C ASP A 117 -11.07 14.02 -4.17
N TYR A 118 -11.22 12.69 -4.02
CA TYR A 118 -11.46 12.04 -2.73
C TYR A 118 -10.17 11.72 -1.96
N ALA A 119 -9.01 11.83 -2.61
CA ALA A 119 -7.74 11.41 -2.04
C ALA A 119 -7.35 12.28 -0.83
N HIS A 120 -7.05 11.62 0.28
CA HIS A 120 -6.32 12.24 1.38
C HIS A 120 -4.80 12.02 1.22
N GLY A 121 -4.40 10.97 0.51
CA GLY A 121 -3.02 10.76 0.11
C GLY A 121 -2.86 9.77 -1.03
N PHE A 122 -1.63 9.63 -1.52
CA PHE A 122 -1.25 8.68 -2.55
C PHE A 122 0.23 8.33 -2.47
N GLU A 123 0.60 7.16 -2.95
CA GLU A 123 2.00 6.73 -2.97
C GLU A 123 2.78 7.32 -4.15
N VAL A 124 3.86 8.03 -3.85
CA VAL A 124 4.85 8.49 -4.85
C VAL A 124 5.98 7.50 -5.07
N ASP A 125 6.22 6.59 -4.12
CA ASP A 125 7.13 5.45 -4.26
C ASP A 125 6.60 4.25 -3.49
N ASN A 126 6.81 3.07 -4.05
CA ASN A 126 6.39 1.80 -3.47
C ASN A 126 7.52 0.77 -3.58
N TYR A 127 7.85 0.09 -2.48
CA TYR A 127 9.00 -0.82 -2.45
C TYR A 127 8.89 -1.99 -3.46
N ARG A 128 7.67 -2.45 -3.77
CA ARG A 128 7.43 -3.56 -4.69
C ARG A 128 7.21 -3.14 -6.14
N TYR A 129 6.64 -1.96 -6.34
CA TYR A 129 6.22 -1.48 -7.66
C TYR A 129 7.11 -0.36 -8.22
N GLY A 130 7.96 0.22 -7.38
CA GLY A 130 8.85 1.33 -7.71
C GLY A 130 8.15 2.69 -7.69
N PRO A 131 8.85 3.74 -8.14
CA PRO A 131 8.35 5.10 -8.06
C PRO A 131 7.20 5.35 -9.02
N THR A 132 6.22 6.11 -8.56
CA THR A 132 5.17 6.68 -9.41
C THR A 132 5.83 7.68 -10.38
N PRO A 133 5.54 7.60 -11.71
CA PRO A 133 6.15 8.50 -12.68
C PRO A 133 5.89 9.97 -12.36
N LYS A 134 6.92 10.83 -12.54
CA LYS A 134 6.86 12.25 -12.20
C LYS A 134 5.65 12.97 -12.83
N PHE A 135 5.36 12.71 -14.11
CA PHE A 135 4.21 13.32 -14.79
C PHE A 135 2.87 12.97 -14.13
N LEU A 136 2.75 11.77 -13.56
CA LEU A 136 1.53 11.34 -12.88
C LEU A 136 1.43 11.99 -11.50
N VAL A 137 2.55 12.10 -10.77
CA VAL A 137 2.59 12.86 -9.50
C VAL A 137 2.17 14.31 -9.74
N GLU A 138 2.69 14.96 -10.79
CA GLU A 138 2.30 16.32 -11.18
C GLU A 138 0.82 16.41 -11.55
N LYS A 139 0.28 15.42 -12.28
CA LYS A 139 -1.15 15.35 -12.62
C LYS A 139 -2.03 15.23 -11.36
N ILE A 140 -1.67 14.35 -10.42
CA ILE A 140 -2.40 14.17 -9.16
C ILE A 140 -2.36 15.44 -8.33
N VAL A 141 -1.19 16.05 -8.13
CA VAL A 141 -1.02 17.28 -7.34
C VAL A 141 -1.78 18.46 -7.98
N LYS A 142 -1.83 18.53 -9.32
CA LYS A 142 -2.63 19.55 -10.02
C LYS A 142 -4.13 19.38 -9.77
N GLN A 143 -4.61 18.14 -9.69
CA GLN A 143 -6.01 17.84 -9.41
C GLN A 143 -6.36 18.08 -7.94
N ASN A 144 -5.55 17.53 -7.02
CA ASN A 144 -5.74 17.62 -5.58
C ASN A 144 -4.39 17.96 -4.91
N SER A 145 -4.18 19.26 -4.69
CA SER A 145 -2.94 19.78 -4.11
C SER A 145 -2.79 19.52 -2.60
N SER A 146 -3.91 19.21 -1.91
CA SER A 146 -3.92 18.86 -0.49
C SER A 146 -3.50 17.42 -0.20
N ALA A 147 -3.48 16.53 -1.20
CA ALA A 147 -3.18 15.13 -0.98
C ALA A 147 -1.75 14.91 -0.45
N ILE A 148 -1.63 14.10 0.60
CA ILE A 148 -0.34 13.74 1.19
C ILE A 148 0.41 12.76 0.28
N LYS A 149 1.69 13.05 0.02
CA LYS A 149 2.57 12.18 -0.75
C LYS A 149 3.18 11.17 0.21
N PHE A 150 2.79 9.91 0.10
CA PHE A 150 3.33 8.81 0.90
C PHE A 150 4.37 8.01 0.12
N ILE A 151 5.22 7.30 0.85
CA ILE A 151 5.95 6.14 0.33
C ILE A 151 5.51 4.87 1.07
N GLY A 152 5.40 3.75 0.35
CA GLY A 152 4.79 2.53 0.88
C GLY A 152 5.67 1.30 0.75
N SER A 153 5.73 0.48 1.80
CA SER A 153 6.51 -0.77 1.77
C SER A 153 5.78 -1.91 1.07
N ASP A 154 4.43 -1.90 1.08
CA ASP A 154 3.59 -3.00 0.58
C ASP A 154 4.11 -4.38 1.05
N ALA A 155 4.39 -4.48 2.36
CA ALA A 155 5.22 -5.54 2.90
C ALA A 155 4.47 -6.89 2.90
N HIS A 156 4.97 -7.85 2.11
CA HIS A 156 4.44 -9.22 2.08
C HIS A 156 5.33 -10.23 2.81
N LYS A 157 6.48 -9.78 3.32
CA LYS A 157 7.43 -10.58 4.11
C LYS A 157 8.02 -9.71 5.22
N LYS A 158 8.49 -10.36 6.30
CA LYS A 158 9.12 -9.71 7.44
C LYS A 158 10.15 -8.67 7.01
N SER A 159 11.12 -9.07 6.19
CA SER A 159 12.20 -8.18 5.71
C SER A 159 11.75 -7.01 4.82
N GLU A 160 10.47 -6.93 4.44
CA GLU A 160 9.91 -5.82 3.65
C GLU A 160 9.25 -4.77 4.55
N VAL A 161 8.97 -5.07 5.83
CA VAL A 161 8.46 -4.09 6.80
C VAL A 161 9.53 -3.02 7.02
N GLY A 162 9.08 -1.75 7.08
CA GLY A 162 9.96 -0.59 7.24
C GLY A 162 10.88 -0.28 6.05
N ALA A 163 10.70 -0.93 4.88
CA ALA A 163 11.55 -0.67 3.72
C ALA A 163 11.51 0.81 3.28
N LEU A 164 10.31 1.38 3.26
CA LEU A 164 9.98 2.78 2.98
C LEU A 164 9.18 3.35 4.17
N ILE A 165 9.62 4.48 4.72
CA ILE A 165 9.09 5.10 5.95
C ILE A 165 8.73 6.57 5.70
N ASN A 166 7.56 6.97 6.20
CA ASN A 166 7.13 8.37 6.24
C ASN A 166 7.43 8.94 7.63
N VAL A 167 8.32 9.93 7.70
CA VAL A 167 8.75 10.56 8.96
C VAL A 167 8.00 11.86 9.17
N PHE A 168 7.36 11.98 10.34
CA PHE A 168 6.65 13.17 10.81
C PHE A 168 7.33 13.70 12.08
N GLU A 169 7.21 15.00 12.36
CA GLU A 169 7.89 15.65 13.49
C GLU A 169 7.33 15.22 14.85
N THR A 170 6.04 14.86 14.94
CA THR A 170 5.43 14.42 16.19
C THR A 170 4.30 13.44 15.91
N ILE A 171 4.46 12.22 16.42
CA ILE A 171 3.41 11.20 16.53
C ILE A 171 3.46 10.77 18.00
N GLU A 172 2.39 11.01 18.75
CA GLU A 172 2.30 10.63 20.15
C GLU A 172 1.68 9.23 20.23
N PRO A 173 2.38 8.21 20.77
CA PRO A 173 1.91 6.82 20.75
C PRO A 173 0.54 6.60 21.39
N SER A 174 0.12 7.46 22.33
CA SER A 174 -1.11 7.30 23.09
C SER A 174 -2.35 7.95 22.47
N ASP A 175 -2.24 8.66 21.34
CA ASP A 175 -3.39 9.39 20.76
C ASP A 175 -3.57 9.12 19.26
N CYS A 176 -4.34 8.08 18.95
CA CYS A 176 -4.69 7.72 17.58
C CYS A 176 -5.35 8.90 16.83
N VAL A 177 -6.23 9.68 17.47
CA VAL A 177 -6.97 10.77 16.81
C VAL A 177 -6.03 11.90 16.42
N THR A 178 -5.14 12.29 17.33
CA THR A 178 -4.11 13.29 17.04
C THR A 178 -3.15 12.80 15.96
N ASN A 179 -2.80 11.51 15.95
CA ASN A 179 -1.96 10.90 14.92
C ASN A 179 -2.63 10.91 13.53
N TYR A 180 -3.93 10.62 13.44
CA TYR A 180 -4.69 10.75 12.18
C TYR A 180 -4.60 12.17 11.63
N SER A 181 -4.86 13.17 12.48
CA SER A 181 -4.82 14.57 12.04
C SER A 181 -3.42 14.98 11.60
N ALA A 182 -2.38 14.60 12.36
CA ALA A 182 -0.99 14.94 12.04
C ALA A 182 -0.53 14.34 10.71
N ILE A 183 -0.81 13.05 10.47
CA ILE A 183 -0.39 12.30 9.27
C ILE A 183 -1.05 12.86 8.00
N PHE A 184 -2.33 13.24 8.08
CA PHE A 184 -3.09 13.69 6.91
C PHE A 184 -3.14 15.22 6.74
N SER A 185 -2.44 15.99 7.58
CA SER A 185 -2.35 17.46 7.47
C SER A 185 -0.97 17.96 7.06
N ASN A 186 0.07 17.13 7.15
CA ASN A 186 1.45 17.54 6.90
C ASN A 186 2.13 16.62 5.88
N GLN A 187 3.03 17.16 5.06
CA GLN A 187 3.82 16.34 4.16
C GLN A 187 4.98 15.69 4.95
N PRO A 188 5.15 14.36 4.90
CA PRO A 188 6.24 13.70 5.60
C PRO A 188 7.59 13.92 4.90
N LYS A 189 8.66 13.72 5.66
CA LYS A 189 9.97 13.41 5.08
C LYS A 189 10.01 11.93 4.71
N HIS A 190 10.40 11.62 3.49
CA HIS A 190 10.54 10.24 3.02
C HIS A 190 11.90 9.66 3.40
N LEU A 191 11.90 8.54 4.11
CA LEU A 191 13.09 7.77 4.46
C LEU A 191 13.05 6.41 3.76
N VAL A 192 14.10 6.10 3.01
CA VAL A 192 14.23 4.85 2.25
C VAL A 192 15.35 4.01 2.88
N LEU A 193 14.98 2.98 3.66
CA LEU A 193 15.94 2.09 4.29
C LEU A 193 16.40 0.97 3.36
N LYS A 194 15.48 0.46 2.53
CA LYS A 194 15.73 -0.64 1.60
C LYS A 194 15.36 -0.23 0.18
N LYS A 195 16.20 -0.56 -0.79
CA LYS A 195 15.93 -0.33 -2.22
C LYS A 195 16.03 -1.62 -3.01
N ARG A 196 15.03 -1.86 -3.85
CA ARG A 196 15.15 -2.86 -4.91
C ARG A 196 15.95 -2.27 -6.07
N SER A 197 16.84 -3.08 -6.64
CA SER A 197 17.64 -2.65 -7.78
C SER A 197 16.78 -2.40 -9.02
N SER A 198 17.19 -1.49 -9.90
CA SER A 198 16.52 -1.31 -11.20
C SER A 198 16.50 -2.60 -12.03
N PHE A 199 17.52 -3.45 -11.86
CA PHE A 199 17.59 -4.78 -12.45
C PHE A 199 16.45 -5.69 -11.96
N TYR A 200 16.09 -5.64 -10.68
CA TYR A 200 14.94 -6.38 -10.14
C TYR A 200 13.66 -6.05 -10.91
N PHE A 201 13.37 -4.76 -11.11
CA PHE A 201 12.16 -4.32 -11.82
C PHE A 201 12.18 -4.71 -13.30
N LYS A 202 13.33 -4.54 -13.98
CA LYS A 202 13.52 -4.99 -15.37
C LYS A 202 13.30 -6.49 -15.51
N PHE A 203 13.86 -7.28 -14.59
CA PHE A 203 13.67 -8.73 -14.56
C PHE A 203 12.21 -9.10 -14.30
N LYS A 204 11.53 -8.44 -13.37
CA LYS A 204 10.10 -8.65 -13.13
C LYS A 204 9.24 -8.35 -14.36
N LYS A 205 9.55 -7.27 -15.08
CA LYS A 205 8.88 -6.95 -16.35
C LYS A 205 9.13 -8.04 -17.40
N PHE A 206 10.38 -8.52 -17.51
CA PHE A 206 10.73 -9.63 -18.40
C PHE A 206 9.99 -10.93 -18.03
N GLN A 207 9.86 -11.24 -16.73
CA GLN A 207 9.08 -12.39 -16.26
C GLN A 207 7.61 -12.33 -16.67
N LYS A 208 7.03 -11.14 -16.88
CA LYS A 208 5.66 -10.97 -17.38
C LYS A 208 5.54 -11.06 -18.91
N SER A 209 6.65 -11.17 -19.65
CA SER A 209 6.61 -11.25 -21.12
C SER A 209 6.04 -12.59 -21.60
N LYS A 210 5.35 -12.57 -22.75
CA LYS A 210 4.83 -13.81 -23.39
C LYS A 210 5.94 -14.82 -23.63
N PHE A 211 7.12 -14.36 -24.08
CA PHE A 211 8.28 -15.22 -24.30
C PHE A 211 8.68 -15.99 -23.05
N TYR A 212 8.87 -15.30 -21.92
CA TYR A 212 9.21 -15.97 -20.65
C TYR A 212 8.12 -16.93 -20.19
N GLN A 213 6.84 -16.52 -20.30
CA GLN A 213 5.70 -17.34 -19.90
C GLN A 213 5.55 -18.61 -20.77
N SER A 214 5.80 -18.50 -22.08
CA SER A 214 5.83 -19.65 -23.00
C SER A 214 6.98 -20.59 -22.65
N LEU A 215 8.18 -20.05 -22.41
CA LEU A 215 9.37 -20.86 -22.12
C LEU A 215 9.26 -21.57 -20.77
N ILE A 216 8.77 -20.90 -19.74
CA ILE A 216 8.55 -21.52 -18.42
C ILE A 216 7.40 -22.53 -18.46
N GLY A 217 6.42 -22.35 -19.36
CA GLY A 217 5.32 -23.28 -19.59
C GLY A 217 5.75 -24.67 -20.07
N LEU A 218 6.88 -24.74 -20.79
CA LEU A 218 7.46 -25.99 -21.31
C LEU A 218 8.23 -26.80 -20.25
N ILE A 219 8.54 -26.18 -19.11
CA ILE A 219 9.38 -26.77 -18.06
C ILE A 219 8.48 -27.41 -17.00
N ASP A 220 8.86 -28.56 -16.44
CA ASP A 220 8.08 -29.20 -15.38
C ASP A 220 8.07 -28.37 -14.07
N TYR A 221 7.09 -28.60 -13.20
CA TYR A 221 6.95 -27.85 -11.95
C TYR A 221 8.19 -27.91 -11.04
N LYS A 222 8.87 -29.06 -10.94
CA LYS A 222 10.04 -29.24 -10.07
C LYS A 222 11.24 -28.44 -10.60
N GLN A 223 11.44 -28.44 -11.91
CA GLN A 223 12.47 -27.66 -12.60
C GLN A 223 12.18 -26.16 -12.49
N ARG A 224 10.92 -25.71 -12.62
CA ARG A 224 10.53 -24.31 -12.34
C ARG A 224 10.89 -23.89 -10.92
N GLN A 225 10.67 -24.76 -9.94
CA GLN A 225 11.03 -24.48 -8.54
C GLN A 225 12.56 -24.39 -8.34
N LYS A 226 13.36 -25.25 -8.99
CA LYS A 226 14.82 -25.16 -8.97
C LYS A 226 15.33 -23.87 -9.60
N ILE A 227 14.80 -23.50 -10.77
CA ILE A 227 15.10 -22.24 -11.45
C ILE A 227 14.75 -21.06 -10.54
N LYS A 228 13.55 -21.04 -9.95
CA LYS A 228 13.15 -19.98 -9.01
C LYS A 228 14.07 -19.87 -7.79
N LYS A 229 14.62 -20.99 -7.29
CA LYS A 229 15.61 -20.99 -6.20
C LYS A 229 16.96 -20.41 -6.64
N LEU A 230 17.44 -20.74 -7.85
CA LEU A 230 18.68 -20.19 -8.41
C LEU A 230 18.58 -18.68 -8.68
N PHE A 231 17.39 -18.21 -9.08
CA PHE A 231 17.11 -16.79 -9.32
C PHE A 231 16.61 -16.03 -8.08
N LYS A 232 16.77 -16.55 -6.85
CA LYS A 232 16.67 -15.75 -5.62
C LYS A 232 17.86 -14.77 -5.48
N PHE A 233 18.20 -14.06 -6.55
CA PHE A 233 19.12 -12.94 -6.50
C PHE A 233 18.42 -11.78 -5.78
N GLY A 234 18.95 -11.40 -4.61
CA GLY A 234 18.58 -10.18 -3.89
C GLY A 234 17.21 -10.20 -3.22
N GLN A 235 16.98 -11.16 -2.32
CA GLN A 235 16.04 -10.93 -1.21
C GLN A 235 16.70 -10.03 -0.17
#